data_AF-A0A372ZZ17-F1
#
_entry.id   AF-A0A372ZZ17-F1
#
_cell.length_a   1.000
_cell.length_b   1.000
_cell.length_c   1.000
_cell.angle_alpha   90.00
_cell.angle_beta   90.00
_cell.angle_gamma   90.00
#
_symmetry.space_group_name_H-M   'P 1'
#
loop_
_entity.id
_entity.type
_entity.pdbx_description
1 polymer ?
#
loop_
_entity_poly.entity_id
_entity_poly.type
_entity_poly.pdbx_seq_one_letter_code
_entity_poly.pdbx_strand_id
1 'polypeptide(L)'
;MQRGATGDASNAHVGPTSGEPPHNVDAEQAVLGACMLNHQAVEKVRGTLDAGDFYRPAHETIWRAILALRAEEAPTDPIALTDHLQRAGDLSRVGGSSYLHTLVAAAPPSTDNADYYAQIVRLALRPSAGRWADRRAWVPRARRRHAHAAYPKRSARCQRAILCRSFQ
;
A
#
# COMPACT_ATOMS: atom_id res chain seq x y z
N MET A 1 20.08 35.94 -54.38
CA MET A 1 19.82 34.49 -54.19
C MET A 1 20.39 34.14 -52.83
N GLN A 2 19.71 33.69 -51.77
CA GLN A 2 18.40 33.08 -51.48
C GLN A 2 17.98 33.60 -50.07
N ARG A 3 16.79 34.17 -49.88
CA ARG A 3 15.62 33.61 -49.15
C ARG A 3 15.92 32.61 -48.01
N GLY A 4 15.36 32.85 -46.83
CA GLY A 4 15.17 31.84 -45.77
C GLY A 4 14.54 32.42 -44.51
N ALA A 5 13.21 32.56 -44.50
CA ALA A 5 12.40 32.74 -43.30
C ALA A 5 12.28 31.41 -42.53
N THR A 6 12.01 31.51 -41.21
CA THR A 6 11.17 30.67 -40.31
C THR A 6 11.83 30.62 -38.92
N GLY A 7 11.19 31.03 -37.82
CA GLY A 7 10.06 30.29 -37.22
C GLY A 7 10.56 28.92 -36.79
N ASP A 8 10.64 28.52 -35.53
CA ASP A 8 9.50 28.40 -34.62
C ASP A 8 10.04 27.94 -33.25
N ALA A 9 9.32 28.32 -32.20
CA ALA A 9 9.39 27.80 -30.87
C ALA A 9 9.44 26.27 -30.84
N SER A 10 10.29 25.72 -29.98
CA SER A 10 10.06 24.40 -29.38
C SER A 10 10.91 24.26 -28.11
N ASN A 11 10.73 25.17 -27.15
CA ASN A 11 10.92 24.80 -25.75
C ASN A 11 9.68 24.00 -25.34
N ALA A 12 9.60 22.75 -25.84
CA ALA A 12 8.59 21.80 -25.40
C ALA A 12 8.98 21.33 -24.01
N HIS A 13 8.69 22.15 -23.01
CA HIS A 13 8.64 21.69 -21.63
C HIS A 13 7.54 20.63 -21.59
N VAL A 14 7.95 19.36 -21.61
CA VAL A 14 7.09 18.20 -21.41
C VAL A 14 6.44 18.37 -20.04
N GLY A 15 5.28 19.02 -19.99
CA GLY A 15 4.37 18.95 -18.85
C GLY A 15 3.99 17.48 -18.62
N PRO A 16 3.64 17.09 -17.38
CA PRO A 16 3.43 15.68 -17.03
C PRO A 16 2.44 15.04 -18.01
N THR A 17 2.97 14.13 -18.82
CA THR A 17 2.23 13.34 -19.79
C THR A 17 1.44 12.28 -19.03
N SER A 18 0.19 12.09 -19.44
CA SER A 18 -0.75 11.05 -18.99
C SER A 18 -1.64 11.48 -17.81
N GLY A 19 -2.96 11.48 -18.04
CA GLY A 19 -3.99 11.76 -17.04
C GLY A 19 -4.17 10.64 -16.01
N GLU A 20 -3.08 10.01 -15.59
CA GLU A 20 -3.06 9.04 -14.50
C GLU A 20 -2.93 9.78 -13.15
N PRO A 21 -3.58 9.29 -12.09
CA PRO A 21 -3.43 9.84 -10.75
C PRO A 21 -1.94 9.88 -10.36
N PRO A 22 -1.46 10.96 -9.73
CA PRO A 22 -0.09 11.01 -9.26
C PRO A 22 0.08 9.93 -8.18
N HIS A 23 1.10 9.09 -8.35
CA HIS A 23 1.37 7.96 -7.49
C HIS A 23 2.89 7.74 -7.35
N ASN A 24 3.31 7.10 -6.27
CA ASN A 24 4.70 6.75 -6.03
C ASN A 24 4.76 5.32 -5.50
N VAL A 25 5.00 4.37 -6.41
CA VAL A 25 5.03 2.94 -6.09
C VAL A 25 6.16 2.60 -5.13
N ASP A 26 7.33 3.22 -5.28
CA ASP A 26 8.48 2.95 -4.42
C ASP A 26 8.20 3.36 -2.97
N ALA A 27 7.55 4.52 -2.78
CA ALA A 27 7.11 4.95 -1.46
C ALA A 27 6.04 4.02 -0.86
N GLU A 28 5.09 3.51 -1.66
CA GLU A 28 4.13 2.51 -1.19
C GLU A 28 4.83 1.22 -0.73
N GLN A 29 5.81 0.74 -1.51
CA GLN A 29 6.58 -0.46 -1.15
C GLN A 29 7.39 -0.26 0.12
N ALA A 30 8.06 0.89 0.26
CA ALA A 30 8.83 1.26 1.45
C ALA A 30 7.96 1.27 2.71
N VAL A 31 6.75 1.86 2.63
CA VAL A 31 5.78 1.90 3.75
C VAL A 31 5.34 0.49 4.15
N LEU A 32 4.96 -0.34 3.17
CA LEU A 32 4.51 -1.71 3.45
C LEU A 32 5.64 -2.55 4.03
N GLY A 33 6.85 -2.46 3.48
CA GLY A 33 8.02 -3.15 3.99
C GLY A 33 8.35 -2.76 5.43
N ALA A 34 8.34 -1.46 5.74
CA ALA A 34 8.56 -0.96 7.10
C ALA A 34 7.51 -1.48 8.09
N CYS A 35 6.24 -1.55 7.67
CA CYS A 35 5.13 -2.08 8.47
C CYS A 35 5.23 -3.58 8.76
N MET A 36 5.87 -4.34 7.86
CA MET A 36 6.13 -5.78 8.07
C MET A 36 7.29 -6.02 9.05
N LEU A 37 8.25 -5.10 9.09
CA LEU A 37 9.43 -5.19 9.97
C LEU A 37 9.16 -4.65 11.39
N ASN A 38 8.31 -3.63 11.52
CA ASN A 38 8.05 -2.96 12.79
C ASN A 38 6.56 -2.70 13.00
N HIS A 39 6.00 -3.29 14.06
CA HIS A 39 4.59 -3.11 14.40
C HIS A 39 4.24 -1.67 14.82
N GLN A 40 5.19 -0.92 15.39
CA GLN A 40 4.99 0.49 15.76
C GLN A 40 4.87 1.38 14.52
N ALA A 41 5.51 0.99 13.41
CA ALA A 41 5.38 1.70 12.14
C ALA A 41 3.93 1.65 11.63
N VAL A 42 3.21 0.54 11.87
CA VAL A 42 1.80 0.42 11.47
C VAL A 42 0.92 1.46 12.16
N GLU A 43 1.13 1.69 13.46
CA GLU A 43 0.35 2.67 14.23
C GLU A 43 0.63 4.11 13.80
N LYS A 44 1.86 4.42 13.36
CA LYS A 44 2.19 5.73 12.76
C LYS A 44 1.52 5.90 11.40
N VAL A 45 1.59 4.89 10.55
CA VAL A 45 1.11 4.95 9.16
C VAL A 45 -0.42 4.98 9.08
N ARG A 46 -1.12 4.22 9.92
CA ARG A 46 -2.61 4.19 9.93
C ARG A 46 -3.26 5.54 10.26
N GLY A 47 -2.52 6.46 10.91
CA GLY A 47 -2.99 7.83 11.15
C GLY A 47 -2.92 8.72 9.90
N THR A 48 -2.13 8.32 8.91
CA THR A 48 -1.82 9.12 7.71
C THR A 48 -2.48 8.56 6.44
N LEU A 49 -2.47 7.22 6.29
CA LEU A 49 -2.95 6.51 5.10
C LEU A 49 -4.10 5.55 5.41
N ASP A 50 -5.06 5.49 4.48
CA ASP A 50 -6.12 4.48 4.42
C ASP A 50 -5.80 3.45 3.32
N ALA A 51 -6.45 2.29 3.36
CA ALA A 51 -6.39 1.27 2.30
C ALA A 51 -6.74 1.81 0.91
N GLY A 52 -7.61 2.81 0.86
CA GLY A 52 -7.97 3.49 -0.37
C GLY A 52 -6.87 4.37 -0.97
N ASP A 53 -5.84 4.72 -0.20
CA ASP A 53 -4.78 5.66 -0.61
C ASP A 53 -3.68 4.97 -1.47
N PHE A 54 -3.64 3.64 -1.52
CA PHE A 54 -2.67 2.92 -2.34
C PHE A 54 -3.12 2.85 -3.80
N TYR A 55 -2.21 3.17 -4.73
CA TYR A 55 -2.49 3.07 -6.17
C TYR A 55 -2.64 1.62 -6.61
N ARG A 56 -1.80 0.72 -6.10
CA ARG A 56 -1.86 -0.70 -6.48
C ARG A 56 -2.89 -1.45 -5.64
N PRO A 57 -3.83 -2.19 -6.27
CA PRO A 57 -4.82 -2.99 -5.53
C PRO A 57 -4.17 -4.12 -4.72
N ALA A 58 -3.00 -4.60 -5.13
CA ALA A 58 -2.19 -5.55 -4.36
C ALA A 58 -1.73 -4.92 -3.03
N HIS A 59 -1.21 -3.70 -3.07
CA HIS A 59 -0.75 -2.97 -1.88
C HIS A 59 -1.89 -2.66 -0.92
N GLU A 60 -3.05 -2.28 -1.46
CA GLU A 60 -4.25 -2.13 -0.64
C GLU A 60 -4.59 -3.43 0.11
N THR A 61 -4.59 -4.56 -0.60
CA THR A 61 -4.97 -5.86 -0.02
C THR A 61 -4.01 -6.25 1.09
N ILE A 62 -2.71 -6.03 0.87
CA ILE A 62 -1.66 -6.24 1.87
C ILE A 62 -1.86 -5.33 3.08
N TRP A 63 -2.13 -4.04 2.87
CA TRP A 63 -2.37 -3.09 3.96
C TRP A 63 -3.57 -3.50 4.82
N ARG A 64 -4.67 -3.94 4.20
CA ARG A 64 -5.84 -4.45 4.93
C ARG A 64 -5.50 -5.69 5.75
N ALA A 65 -4.71 -6.60 5.20
CA ALA A 65 -4.25 -7.79 5.93
C ALA A 65 -3.37 -7.41 7.13
N ILE A 66 -2.47 -6.44 6.97
CA ILE A 66 -1.67 -5.88 8.07
C ILE A 66 -2.58 -5.32 9.17
N LEU A 67 -3.57 -4.50 8.81
CA LEU A 67 -4.53 -3.94 9.78
C LEU A 67 -5.35 -5.03 10.49
N ALA A 68 -5.76 -6.08 9.78
CA ALA A 68 -6.49 -7.21 10.37
C ALA A 68 -5.62 -7.96 11.39
N LEU A 69 -4.38 -8.29 11.04
CA LEU A 69 -3.43 -8.93 11.95
C LEU A 69 -3.12 -8.05 13.16
N ARG A 70 -2.95 -6.74 12.97
CA ARG A 70 -2.77 -5.80 14.10
C ARG A 70 -3.99 -5.77 15.03
N ALA A 71 -5.20 -5.81 14.48
CA ALA A 71 -6.43 -5.85 15.28
C ALA A 71 -6.58 -7.15 16.09
N GLU A 72 -5.94 -8.24 15.64
CA GLU A 72 -5.87 -9.52 16.34
C GLU A 72 -4.65 -9.63 17.27
N GLU A 73 -3.85 -8.55 17.39
CA GLU A 73 -2.56 -8.52 18.10
C GLU A 73 -1.57 -9.59 17.61
N ALA A 74 -1.72 -10.00 16.35
CA ALA A 74 -0.86 -10.95 15.68
C ALA A 74 0.38 -10.26 15.07
N PRO A 75 1.47 -11.01 14.83
CA PRO A 75 2.63 -10.48 14.15
C PRO A 75 2.30 -10.14 12.68
N THR A 76 2.92 -9.08 12.15
CA THR A 76 2.68 -8.55 10.80
C THR A 76 3.82 -8.85 9.83
N ASP A 77 4.66 -9.82 10.15
CA ASP A 77 5.79 -10.23 9.32
C ASP A 77 5.31 -10.93 8.03
N PRO A 78 6.19 -11.10 7.02
CA PRO A 78 5.83 -11.72 5.75
C PRO A 78 5.27 -13.14 5.86
N ILE A 79 5.71 -13.92 6.85
CA ILE A 79 5.25 -15.30 7.04
C ILE A 79 3.82 -15.28 7.56
N ALA A 80 3.55 -14.49 8.60
CA ALA A 80 2.20 -14.30 9.15
C ALA A 80 1.23 -13.74 8.11
N LEU A 81 1.67 -12.77 7.31
CA LEU A 81 0.88 -12.22 6.20
C LEU A 81 0.60 -13.25 5.11
N THR A 82 1.58 -14.08 4.76
CA THR A 82 1.40 -15.15 3.77
C THR A 82 0.29 -16.10 4.22
N ASP A 83 0.34 -16.56 5.47
CA ASP A 83 -0.68 -17.45 6.03
C ASP A 83 -2.07 -16.79 6.06
N HIS A 84 -2.15 -15.53 6.50
CA HIS A 84 -3.41 -14.78 6.51
C HIS A 84 -4.01 -14.61 5.11
N LEU A 85 -3.19 -14.21 4.13
CA LEU A 85 -3.61 -14.02 2.74
C LEU A 85 -3.95 -15.34 2.04
N GLN A 86 -3.27 -16.43 2.41
CA GLN A 86 -3.59 -17.76 1.91
C GLN A 86 -4.95 -18.23 2.41
N ARG A 87 -5.24 -18.04 3.70
CA ARG A 87 -6.55 -18.35 4.29
C ARG A 87 -7.67 -17.49 3.69
N ALA A 88 -7.38 -16.24 3.34
CA ALA A 88 -8.33 -15.34 2.67
C ALA A 88 -8.50 -15.62 1.16
N GLY A 89 -7.64 -16.44 0.55
CA GLY A 89 -7.65 -16.70 -0.89
C GLY A 89 -7.09 -15.56 -1.75
N ASP A 90 -6.43 -14.57 -1.14
CA ASP A 90 -5.92 -13.37 -1.79
C ASP A 90 -4.42 -13.42 -2.12
N LEU A 91 -3.70 -14.46 -1.67
CA LEU A 91 -2.25 -14.60 -1.85
C LEU A 91 -1.82 -14.55 -3.33
N SER A 92 -2.59 -15.17 -4.23
CA SER A 92 -2.32 -15.16 -5.66
C SER A 92 -2.51 -13.75 -6.27
N ARG A 93 -3.45 -12.96 -5.74
CA ARG A 93 -3.78 -11.62 -6.23
C ARG A 93 -2.72 -10.59 -5.87
N VAL A 94 -1.98 -10.80 -4.78
CA VAL A 94 -0.91 -9.90 -4.35
C VAL A 94 0.44 -10.19 -5.01
N GLY A 95 0.56 -11.30 -5.74
CA GLY A 95 1.82 -11.73 -6.37
C GLY A 95 2.57 -12.83 -5.61
N GLY A 96 1.95 -13.46 -4.62
CA GLY A 96 2.53 -14.58 -3.87
C GLY A 96 3.42 -14.16 -2.69
N SER A 97 3.94 -15.16 -1.99
CA SER A 97 4.82 -14.96 -0.82
C SER A 97 6.15 -14.28 -1.20
N SER A 98 6.67 -14.57 -2.39
CA SER A 98 7.88 -13.93 -2.91
C SER A 98 7.75 -12.40 -2.97
N TYR A 99 6.58 -11.90 -3.34
CA TYR A 99 6.35 -10.46 -3.43
C TYR A 99 6.40 -9.78 -2.05
N LEU A 100 5.90 -10.43 -0.99
CA LEU A 100 5.99 -9.91 0.37
C LEU A 100 7.45 -9.80 0.83
N HIS A 101 8.29 -10.77 0.47
CA HIS A 101 9.73 -10.68 0.74
C HIS A 101 10.40 -9.57 -0.07
N THR A 102 9.97 -9.32 -1.31
CA THR A 102 10.43 -8.16 -2.09
C THR A 102 10.05 -6.84 -1.40
N LEU A 103 8.85 -6.73 -0.83
CA LEU A 103 8.44 -5.53 -0.09
C LEU A 103 9.30 -5.30 1.14
N VAL A 104 9.65 -6.37 1.86
CA VAL A 104 10.60 -6.26 2.99
C VAL A 104 11.99 -5.85 2.53
N ALA A 105 12.47 -6.36 1.39
CA ALA A 105 13.75 -5.94 0.84
C ALA A 105 13.75 -4.47 0.37
N ALA A 106 12.59 -3.95 -0.04
CA ALA A 106 12.39 -2.55 -0.40
C ALA A 106 12.19 -1.63 0.81
N ALA A 107 12.16 -2.18 2.04
CA ALA A 107 11.97 -1.39 3.23
C ALA A 107 13.17 -0.45 3.46
N PRO A 108 12.92 0.78 3.95
CA PRO A 108 14.00 1.67 4.34
C PRO A 108 14.78 1.08 5.53
N PRO A 109 16.10 1.36 5.64
CA PRO A 109 16.92 0.87 6.74
C PRO A 109 16.39 1.27 8.13
N SER A 110 15.76 2.45 8.21
CA SER A 110 15.05 2.90 9.41
C SER A 110 13.55 2.78 9.21
N THR A 111 12.94 1.86 9.94
CA THR A 111 11.47 1.64 9.94
C THR A 111 10.73 2.72 10.71
N ASP A 112 11.42 3.50 11.53
CA ASP A 112 10.81 4.58 12.30
C ASP A 112 10.34 5.75 11.45
N ASN A 113 10.93 5.92 10.27
CA ASN A 113 10.64 6.97 9.30
C ASN A 113 9.50 6.57 8.34
N ALA A 114 8.73 5.52 8.65
CA ALA A 114 7.62 5.07 7.81
C ALA A 114 6.55 6.15 7.60
N ASP A 115 6.39 7.07 8.56
CA ASP A 115 5.50 8.23 8.48
C ASP A 115 5.89 9.19 7.36
N TYR A 116 7.18 9.43 7.15
CA TYR A 116 7.69 10.27 6.08
C TYR A 116 7.31 9.73 4.69
N TYR A 117 7.51 8.42 4.47
CA TYR A 117 7.12 7.78 3.22
C TYR A 117 5.59 7.72 3.05
N ALA A 118 4.86 7.55 4.15
CA ALA A 118 3.40 7.65 4.14
C ALA A 118 2.92 9.04 3.72
N GLN A 119 3.60 10.11 4.14
CA GLN A 119 3.33 11.47 3.68
C GLN A 119 3.64 11.64 2.18
N ILE A 120 4.69 11.01 1.65
CA ILE A 120 4.99 11.02 0.21
C ILE A 120 3.85 10.38 -0.59
N VAL A 121 3.36 9.20 -0.17
CA VAL A 121 2.21 8.55 -0.81
C VAL A 121 0.98 9.46 -0.74
N ARG A 122 0.70 10.05 0.43
CA ARG A 122 -0.43 10.96 0.62
C ARG A 122 -0.32 12.23 -0.23
N LEU A 123 0.88 12.77 -0.39
CA LEU A 123 1.15 13.95 -1.21
C LEU A 123 0.99 13.62 -2.70
N ALA A 124 1.41 12.43 -3.13
CA ALA A 124 1.19 11.96 -4.49
C ALA A 124 -0.31 11.92 -4.82
N LEU A 125 -1.16 11.55 -3.86
CA LEU A 125 -2.61 11.60 -4.06
C LEU A 125 -3.19 13.01 -4.11
N ARG A 126 -2.46 14.06 -3.69
CA ARG A 126 -2.98 15.43 -3.74
C ARG A 126 -2.97 15.89 -5.19
N PRO A 127 -4.14 16.25 -5.76
CA PRO A 127 -4.18 16.73 -7.12
C PRO A 127 -3.37 18.01 -7.29
N SER A 128 -2.40 18.00 -8.20
CA SER A 128 -1.86 19.21 -8.82
C SER A 128 -2.95 19.82 -9.71
N ALA A 129 -3.84 20.60 -9.10
CA ALA A 129 -4.79 21.51 -9.72
C ALA A 129 -5.62 20.97 -10.91
N GLY A 130 -6.91 20.73 -10.64
CA GLY A 130 -7.97 20.71 -11.66
C GLY A 130 -8.53 19.33 -11.96
N ARG A 131 -9.80 19.11 -11.58
CA ARG A 131 -10.67 17.94 -11.84
C ARG A 131 -10.65 16.78 -10.83
N TRP A 132 -9.61 16.58 -10.02
CA TRP A 132 -9.49 15.41 -9.11
C TRP A 132 -9.71 15.71 -7.61
N ALA A 133 -10.25 16.90 -7.27
CA ALA A 133 -10.37 17.36 -5.89
C ALA A 133 -11.37 16.56 -5.01
N ASP A 134 -12.23 15.73 -5.60
CA ASP A 134 -13.12 14.86 -4.83
C ASP A 134 -12.44 13.51 -4.55
N ARG A 135 -11.98 13.31 -3.31
CA ARG A 135 -11.44 12.03 -2.82
C ARG A 135 -12.42 10.87 -3.05
N ARG A 136 -13.74 11.11 -3.12
CA ARG A 136 -14.74 10.06 -3.41
C ARG A 136 -14.78 9.64 -4.88
N ALA A 137 -14.33 10.49 -5.80
CA ALA A 137 -14.35 10.22 -7.23
C ALA A 137 -13.19 9.33 -7.71
N TRP A 138 -12.12 9.23 -6.91
CA TRP A 138 -10.91 8.46 -7.24
C TRP A 138 -10.95 6.99 -6.79
N VAL A 139 -11.96 6.57 -6.01
CA VAL A 139 -12.14 5.13 -5.70
C VAL A 139 -12.30 4.38 -7.03
N PRO A 140 -11.43 3.40 -7.37
CA PRO A 140 -11.55 2.66 -8.62
C PRO A 140 -12.98 2.12 -8.79
N ARG A 141 -13.62 2.38 -9.94
CA ARG A 141 -15.02 1.99 -10.24
C ARG A 141 -15.34 0.51 -10.01
N ALA A 142 -14.33 -0.35 -9.83
CA ALA A 142 -14.46 -1.73 -9.39
C ALA A 142 -15.12 -1.90 -8.00
N ARG A 143 -15.24 -0.83 -7.20
CA ARG A 143 -15.83 -0.89 -5.84
C ARG A 143 -17.29 -0.45 -5.74
N ARG A 144 -18.17 -1.02 -6.56
CA ARG A 144 -19.61 -1.05 -6.24
C ARG A 144 -20.16 -2.45 -5.92
N ARG A 145 -19.33 -3.51 -5.93
CA ARG A 145 -19.83 -4.90 -5.74
C ARG A 145 -19.20 -5.72 -4.62
N HIS A 146 -18.34 -5.16 -3.76
CA HIS A 146 -17.84 -5.88 -2.57
C HIS A 146 -18.02 -5.04 -1.30
N ALA A 147 -19.27 -4.68 -1.02
CA ALA A 147 -19.70 -4.13 0.26
C ALA A 147 -20.45 -5.20 1.08
N HIS A 148 -19.98 -6.45 1.11
CA HIS A 148 -20.50 -7.48 2.04
C HIS A 148 -19.44 -8.53 2.32
N ALA A 149 -18.45 -8.17 3.13
CA ALA A 149 -17.72 -9.12 3.95
C ALA A 149 -17.39 -8.40 5.25
N ALA A 150 -18.43 -8.22 6.07
CA ALA A 150 -18.26 -7.96 7.48
C ALA A 150 -17.35 -9.07 8.02
N TYR A 151 -16.13 -8.71 8.43
CA TYR A 151 -15.30 -9.62 9.21
C TYR A 151 -16.01 -9.83 10.55
N PRO A 152 -16.51 -11.04 10.85
CA PRO A 152 -17.12 -11.29 12.15
C PRO A 152 -16.00 -11.27 13.18
N LYS A 153 -16.08 -10.32 14.13
CA LYS A 153 -15.30 -10.33 15.37
C LYS A 153 -15.55 -11.68 16.06
N ARG A 154 -14.67 -12.67 15.87
CA ARG A 154 -14.71 -13.91 16.65
C ARG A 154 -13.92 -13.71 17.93
N SER A 155 -14.69 -13.72 19.01
CA SER A 155 -14.33 -13.71 20.43
C SER A 155 -13.01 -14.38 20.79
N ALA A 156 -12.27 -13.73 21.69
CA ALA A 156 -11.13 -14.23 22.45
C ALA A 156 -11.32 -15.66 22.97
N ARG A 157 -10.78 -16.67 22.27
CA ARG A 157 -10.61 -18.03 22.84
C ARG A 157 -9.54 -18.93 22.22
N CYS A 158 -8.72 -18.46 21.27
CA CYS A 158 -7.70 -19.30 20.62
C CYS A 158 -6.25 -18.77 20.70
N GLN A 159 -5.87 -18.03 21.74
CA GLN A 159 -4.47 -17.63 22.00
C GLN A 159 -3.63 -18.71 22.73
N ARG A 160 -3.92 -20.00 22.56
CA ARG A 160 -3.22 -21.04 23.33
C ARG A 160 -2.97 -22.31 22.53
N ALA A 161 -2.18 -22.23 21.46
CA ALA A 161 -1.69 -23.42 20.75
C ALA A 161 -0.49 -23.20 19.82
N ILE A 162 0.56 -22.42 20.18
CA ILE A 162 1.81 -22.39 19.36
C ILE A 162 3.12 -22.55 20.17
N LEU A 163 3.11 -22.63 21.50
CA LEU A 163 4.35 -22.85 22.28
C LEU A 163 4.21 -23.99 23.30
N CYS A 164 4.33 -25.25 22.86
CA CYS A 164 4.83 -26.36 23.68
C CYS A 164 5.05 -27.64 22.84
N ARG A 165 6.19 -27.73 22.13
CA ARG A 165 6.72 -29.01 21.63
C ARG A 165 8.20 -28.87 21.31
N SER A 166 9.05 -28.93 22.35
CA SER A 166 10.45 -29.37 22.32
C SER A 166 11.05 -29.21 23.72
N PHE A 167 10.72 -30.11 24.65
CA PHE A 167 11.60 -30.51 25.76
C PHE A 167 10.97 -31.71 26.49
N GLN A 168 11.28 -32.91 26.02
CA GLN A 168 11.32 -34.13 26.81
C GLN A 168 12.27 -35.13 26.16
#